data_AF-A0A662SNZ4-F1
#
_entry.id   AF-A0A662SNZ4-F1
#
_cell.length_a   1.000
_cell.length_b   1.000
_cell.length_c   1.000
_cell.angle_alpha   90.00
_cell.angle_beta   90.00
_cell.angle_gamma   90.00
#
_symmetry.space_group_name_H-M   'P 1'
#
loop_
_entity.id
_entity.type
_entity.pdbx_description
1 polymer ?
#
loop_
_entity_poly.entity_id
_entity_poly.type
_entity_poly.pdbx_seq_one_letter_code
_entity_poly.pdbx_strand_id
1 'polypeptide(L)' 'MEEELIVKRDCEPGPHGFYPDSRPLNLYLNHGVINLDKPRGPTSHAVTQKIRRILKFSGKVGHSGTLVTS' A
#
# COMPACT_ATOMS: atom_id res chain seq x y z
N MET A 1 -13.34 -18.23 -2.31
CA MET A 1 -14.77 -17.88 -2.20
C MET A 1 -14.98 -16.75 -3.17
N GLU A 2 -15.73 -17.01 -4.24
CA GLU A 2 -16.18 -15.94 -5.12
C GLU A 2 -17.43 -15.35 -4.47
N GLU A 3 -17.33 -14.09 -4.05
CA GLU A 3 -18.50 -13.35 -3.60
C GLU A 3 -19.24 -12.86 -4.84
N GLU A 4 -20.50 -13.27 -5.00
CA GLU A 4 -21.35 -12.81 -6.09
C GLU A 4 -21.86 -11.39 -5.78
N LEU A 5 -21.57 -10.44 -6.66
CA LEU A 5 -22.03 -9.06 -6.53
C LEU A 5 -23.43 -8.92 -7.12
N ILE A 6 -24.40 -8.48 -6.30
CA ILE A 6 -25.75 -8.14 -6.78
C ILE A 6 -25.79 -6.64 -7.14
N VAL A 7 -26.02 -6.34 -8.43
CA VAL A 7 -26.16 -4.95 -8.90
C VAL A 7 -27.54 -4.42 -8.52
N LYS A 8 -27.57 -3.45 -7.61
CA LYS A 8 -28.83 -2.79 -7.20
C LYS A 8 -29.33 -1.77 -8.23
N ARG A 9 -28.41 -1.10 -8.93
CA ARG A 9 -28.70 -0.06 -9.93
C ARG A 9 -27.45 0.18 -10.78
N ASP A 10 -27.64 0.32 -12.09
CA ASP A 10 -26.58 0.71 -13.02
C ASP A 10 -26.11 2.16 -12.81
N CYS A 11 -24.80 2.37 -12.91
CA CYS A 11 -24.20 3.69 -12.87
C CYS A 11 -22.89 3.72 -13.67
N GLU A 12 -22.58 4.90 -14.21
CA GLU A 12 -21.30 5.17 -14.86
C GLU A 12 -20.35 5.90 -13.89
N PRO A 13 -19.04 5.59 -13.91
CA PRO A 13 -18.05 6.34 -13.15
C PRO A 13 -18.04 7.83 -13.55
N GLY A 14 -17.95 8.71 -12.54
CA GLY A 14 -17.76 10.15 -12.77
C GLY A 14 -16.32 10.50 -13.19
N PRO A 15 -16.02 11.78 -13.44
CA PRO A 15 -14.71 12.24 -13.94
C PRO A 15 -13.60 12.26 -12.87
N HIS A 16 -13.89 11.80 -11.65
CA HIS A 16 -13.00 11.95 -10.50
C HIS A 16 -12.37 10.61 -10.09
N GLY A 17 -11.09 10.67 -9.73
CA GLY A 17 -10.33 9.51 -9.31
C GLY A 17 -9.59 8.84 -10.47
N PHE A 18 -9.01 7.67 -10.18
CA PHE A 18 -8.22 6.89 -11.12
C PHE A 18 -8.49 5.42 -10.88
N TYR A 19 -8.50 4.63 -11.95
CA TYR A 19 -8.38 3.17 -11.81
C TYR A 19 -7.09 2.83 -11.04
N PRO A 20 -7.07 1.76 -10.22
CA PRO A 20 -5.93 1.43 -9.38
C PRO A 20 -4.60 1.30 -10.13
N ASP A 21 -4.63 0.81 -11.37
CA ASP A 21 -3.51 0.61 -12.30
C ASP A 21 -3.13 1.85 -13.13
N SER A 22 -3.93 2.92 -13.02
CA SER A 22 -3.78 4.16 -13.80
C SER A 22 -3.54 5.39 -12.90
N ARG A 23 -3.12 5.20 -11.65
CA ARG A 23 -2.88 6.30 -10.72
C ARG A 23 -1.60 7.07 -11.09
N PRO A 24 -1.56 8.39 -10.90
CA PRO A 24 -0.28 9.11 -10.93
C PRO A 24 0.62 8.65 -9.77
N LEU A 25 1.94 8.75 -9.97
CA LEU A 25 2.96 8.23 -9.04
C LEU A 25 2.80 8.72 -7.59
N ASN A 26 2.41 9.97 -7.40
CA ASN A 26 2.17 10.53 -6.08
C ASN A 26 1.05 9.78 -5.34
N LEU A 27 0.00 9.34 -6.04
CA LEU A 27 -1.08 8.55 -5.42
C LEU A 27 -0.65 7.11 -5.17
N TYR A 28 0.26 6.54 -5.97
CA TYR A 28 0.88 5.25 -5.64
C TYR A 28 1.69 5.31 -4.34
N LEU A 29 2.46 6.37 -4.13
CA LEU A 29 3.24 6.52 -2.89
C LEU A 29 2.33 6.75 -1.67
N ASN A 30 1.26 7.52 -1.82
CA ASN A 30 0.36 7.85 -0.70
C ASN A 30 -0.63 6.72 -0.36
N HIS A 31 -1.00 5.88 -1.33
CA HIS A 31 -2.04 4.83 -1.17
C HIS A 31 -1.54 3.44 -1.57
N GLY A 32 -0.23 3.23 -1.56
CA GLY A 32 0.41 1.98 -1.95
C GLY A 32 0.68 1.05 -0.77
N VAL A 33 0.87 -0.23 -1.10
CA VAL A 33 1.35 -1.26 -0.19
C VAL A 33 2.58 -1.90 -0.82
N ILE A 34 3.59 -2.19 -0.02
CA ILE A 34 4.79 -2.91 -0.47
C ILE A 34 4.76 -4.29 0.17
N ASN A 35 4.65 -5.32 -0.66
CA ASN A 35 4.87 -6.70 -0.23
C ASN A 35 6.38 -6.91 -0.05
N LEU A 36 6.85 -6.74 1.18
CA LEU A 36 8.27 -6.75 1.49
C LEU A 36 8.67 -8.08 2.13
N ASP A 37 9.70 -8.71 1.57
CA ASP A 37 10.44 -9.75 2.26
C ASP A 37 11.39 -9.13 3.30
N LYS A 38 11.07 -9.29 4.59
CA LYS A 38 11.82 -8.65 5.67
C LYS A 38 13.12 -9.42 5.93
N PRO A 39 14.31 -8.81 5.81
CA PRO A 39 15.55 -9.50 6.16
C PRO A 39 15.63 -9.82 7.67
N ARG A 40 16.35 -10.89 7.99
CA ARG A 40 16.74 -11.28 9.36
C ARG A 40 17.64 -10.21 9.99
N GLY A 41 17.48 -9.94 11.29
CA GLY A 41 18.29 -8.96 12.02
C GLY A 41 17.55 -7.68 12.42
N PRO A 42 17.16 -6.78 11.48
CA PRO A 42 16.54 -5.52 11.84
C PRO A 42 15.09 -5.70 12.31
N THR A 43 14.63 -4.82 13.20
CA THR A 43 13.22 -4.79 13.62
C THR A 43 12.32 -4.36 12.46
N SER A 44 11.04 -4.74 12.52
CA SER A 44 10.04 -4.32 11.53
C SER A 44 9.98 -2.79 11.40
N HIS A 45 9.99 -2.06 12.53
CA HIS A 45 10.04 -0.59 12.51
C HIS A 45 11.29 -0.04 11.81
N ALA A 46 12.47 -0.60 12.09
CA ALA A 46 13.72 -0.15 11.47
C ALA A 46 13.70 -0.33 9.95
N VAL A 47 13.18 -1.47 9.48
CA VAL A 47 13.00 -1.75 8.05
C VAL A 47 12.04 -0.75 7.41
N THR A 48 10.88 -0.51 8.01
CA THR A 48 9.91 0.48 7.51
C THR A 48 10.51 1.89 7.40
N GLN A 49 11.29 2.34 8.39
CA GLN A 49 11.98 3.63 8.33
C GLN A 49 13.04 3.69 7.23
N LYS A 50 13.75 2.59 6.97
CA LYS A 50 14.74 2.52 5.88
C LYS A 50 14.06 2.66 4.51
N ILE A 51 12.92 1.98 4.32
CA ILE A 51 12.12 2.09 3.08
C ILE A 51 11.63 3.52 2.88
N ARG A 52 11.10 4.16 3.93
CA ARG A 52 10.65 5.56 3.87
C ARG A 52 11.78 6.49 3.39
N ARG A 53 13.00 6.29 3.91
CA ARG A 53 14.18 7.09 3.49
C ARG A 53 14.56 6.83 2.04
N ILE A 54 14.58 5.56 1.59
CA ILE A 54 14.89 5.20 0.20
C ILE A 54 13.92 5.86 -0.78
N LEU A 55 12.62 5.79 -0.47
CA LEU A 55 11.56 6.38 -1.30
C LEU A 55 11.46 7.90 -1.16
N LYS A 56 12.25 8.52 -0.27
CA LYS A 56 12.16 9.94 0.09
C LYS A 56 10.72 10.36 0.43
N PHE A 57 9.96 9.45 1.04
CA PHE A 57 8.55 9.65 1.30
C PHE A 57 8.35 10.46 2.58
N SER A 58 7.72 11.63 2.46
CA SER A 58 7.49 12.54 3.57
C SER A 58 6.31 12.10 4.46
N GLY A 59 5.38 11.31 3.92
CA GLY A 59 4.17 10.86 4.60
C GLY A 59 4.39 9.79 5.67
N LYS A 60 3.28 9.24 6.16
CA LYS A 60 3.25 8.22 7.20
C LYS A 60 3.49 6.83 6.61
N VAL A 61 4.22 5.99 7.34
CA VAL A 61 4.51 4.59 6.98
C VAL A 61 4.20 3.69 8.17
N GLY A 62 3.80 2.45 7.89
CA GLY A 62 3.52 1.41 8.88
C GLY A 62 3.82 0.03 8.33
N HIS A 63 3.87 -0.98 9.20
CA HIS A 63 3.97 -2.39 8.83
C HIS A 63 2.77 -3.16 9.39
N SER A 64 2.32 -4.18 8.65
CA SER A 64 1.25 -5.07 9.11
C SER A 64 1.85 -6.27 9.83
N GLY A 65 1.66 -6.33 11.15
CA GLY A 65 2.25 -7.36 12.00
C GLY A 65 3.74 -7.14 12.27
N THR A 66 4.21 -7.55 13.45
CA THR A 66 5.63 -7.47 13.80
C THR A 66 6.28 -8.83 13.57
N LEU A 67 7.20 -8.90 12.62
CA LEU A 67 8.11 -10.04 12.51
C LEU A 67 9.28 -9.86 13.47
N VAL A 68 9.61 -10.94 14.18
CA VAL A 68 10.75 -11.00 15.10
C VAL A 68 12.08 -10.84 14.35
N THR A 69 13.13 -10.48 15.08
CA THR A 69 14.47 -10.25 14.52
C THR A 69 15.27 -11.53 14.31
N SER A 70 14.81 -12.63 14.93
CA SER A 70 15.47 -13.94 15.03
C SER A 70 15.45 -14.74 13.74
#